data_AF-A0A8T3SVH6-F1
#
_entry.id   AF-A0A8T3SVH6-F1
#
_cell.length_a   1.000
_cell.length_b   1.000
_cell.length_c   1.000
_cell.angle_alpha   90.00
_cell.angle_beta   90.00
_cell.angle_gamma   90.00
#
_symmetry.space_group_name_H-M   'P 1'
#
loop_
_entity.id
_entity.type
_entity.pdbx_description
1 polymer ?
#
loop_
_entity_poly.entity_id
_entity_poly.type
_entity_poly.pdbx_seq_one_letter_code
_entity_poly.pdbx_strand_id
1 'polypeptide(L)'
;MSTQAARSSQAAQGTQGVKATQTPRAQSGSASPATRTATYVWEGVNKQGKKVKGESQAQGEAHLKAELRRKGINPLKVKKKSKPLLSR
;
A
#
# COMPACT_ATOMS: atom_id res chain seq x y z
N MET A 1 -16.27 10.56 51.27
CA MET A 1 -16.13 9.11 51.53
C MET A 1 -17.53 8.53 51.68
N SER A 2 -17.72 7.28 51.25
CA SER A 2 -19.01 6.54 51.10
C SER A 2 -19.54 6.59 49.68
N THR A 3 -19.92 5.48 49.03
CA THR A 3 -19.75 4.05 49.30
C THR A 3 -19.96 3.37 47.94
N GLN A 4 -19.05 2.51 47.55
CA GLN A 4 -19.21 1.63 46.40
C GLN A 4 -19.89 0.34 46.86
N ALA A 5 -20.99 -0.05 46.20
CA ALA A 5 -21.39 -1.45 46.10
C ALA A 5 -22.30 -1.57 44.87
N ALA A 6 -21.65 -1.78 43.73
CA ALA A 6 -22.27 -2.06 42.47
C ALA A 6 -23.05 -3.38 42.52
N ARG A 7 -24.23 -3.28 41.95
CA ARG A 7 -25.21 -4.34 41.75
C ARG A 7 -24.72 -5.37 40.74
N SER A 8 -25.10 -6.61 41.03
CA SER A 8 -25.62 -7.57 40.07
C SER A 8 -24.64 -8.25 39.12
N SER A 9 -24.17 -9.39 39.62
CA SER A 9 -24.23 -10.70 38.97
C SER A 9 -24.90 -10.76 37.59
N GLN A 10 -24.14 -11.20 36.58
CA GLN A 10 -24.70 -11.98 35.48
C GLN A 10 -23.74 -13.11 35.13
N ALA A 11 -24.23 -14.33 35.33
CA ALA A 11 -23.57 -15.58 34.99
C ALA A 11 -23.84 -15.97 33.53
N ALA A 12 -22.85 -16.67 32.97
CA ALA A 12 -22.95 -17.71 31.95
C ALA A 12 -23.64 -17.38 30.62
N GLN A 13 -22.81 -17.18 29.58
CA GLN A 13 -23.12 -17.68 28.24
C GLN A 13 -21.87 -18.29 27.59
N GLY A 14 -21.98 -19.57 27.23
CA GLY A 14 -21.55 -20.07 25.93
C GLY A 14 -20.06 -20.33 25.71
N THR A 15 -19.64 -21.56 26.01
CA THR A 15 -18.45 -22.19 25.44
C THR A 15 -18.64 -22.59 23.96
N GLN A 16 -17.57 -22.35 23.19
CA GLN A 16 -17.09 -23.05 21.98
C GLN A 16 -17.64 -22.66 20.60
N GLY A 17 -16.72 -22.18 19.74
CA GLY A 17 -16.41 -22.94 18.53
C GLY A 17 -16.61 -22.25 17.17
N VAL A 18 -15.79 -21.25 16.83
CA VAL A 18 -15.31 -21.11 15.43
C VAL A 18 -13.80 -20.89 15.46
N LYS A 19 -13.07 -21.77 14.77
CA LYS A 19 -11.63 -21.70 14.59
C LYS A 19 -11.27 -20.36 13.94
N ALA A 20 -10.74 -19.44 14.75
CA ALA A 20 -9.86 -18.40 14.26
C ALA A 20 -8.59 -19.08 13.75
N THR A 21 -8.51 -19.32 12.44
CA THR A 21 -7.22 -19.28 11.76
C THR A 21 -6.83 -17.81 11.60
N GLN A 22 -6.65 -17.13 12.73
CA GLN A 22 -5.96 -15.85 12.80
C GLN A 22 -4.55 -16.20 13.24
N THR A 23 -3.66 -16.28 12.27
CA THR A 23 -2.22 -16.34 12.48
C THR A 23 -1.70 -14.90 12.57
N PRO A 24 -1.46 -14.32 13.76
CA PRO A 24 -0.60 -13.14 13.86
C PRO A 24 0.84 -13.62 14.04
N ARG A 25 1.46 -14.13 12.97
CA ARG A 25 2.93 -14.23 12.95
C ARG A 25 3.47 -12.94 12.37
N ALA A 26 3.81 -12.05 13.29
CA ALA A 26 4.88 -11.08 13.24
C ALA A 26 5.60 -10.95 11.89
N GLN A 27 5.40 -9.81 11.24
CA GLN A 27 6.49 -9.12 10.56
C GLN A 27 6.76 -7.82 11.31
N SER A 28 7.26 -7.97 12.54
CA SER A 28 8.08 -6.94 13.16
C SER A 28 9.39 -6.88 12.38
N GLY A 29 9.50 -5.84 11.57
CA GLY A 29 10.66 -5.54 10.73
C GLY A 29 10.60 -4.07 10.37
N SER A 30 10.65 -3.20 11.38
CA SER A 30 10.86 -1.77 11.24
C SER A 30 12.28 -1.51 10.73
N ALA A 31 12.54 -1.87 9.49
CA ALA A 31 13.66 -1.32 8.73
C ALA A 31 13.01 -0.41 7.70
N SER A 32 12.83 0.87 8.03
CA SER A 32 12.39 1.92 7.12
C SER A 32 13.20 1.79 5.82
N PRO A 33 12.61 1.25 4.72
CA PRO A 33 13.32 1.24 3.47
C PRO A 33 13.30 2.70 3.04
N ALA A 34 14.42 3.39 3.20
CA ALA A 34 14.64 4.73 2.69
C ALA A 34 13.93 4.81 1.33
N THR A 35 12.90 5.66 1.27
CA THR A 35 11.91 5.72 0.20
C THR A 35 12.60 6.17 -1.07
N ARG A 36 13.35 5.27 -1.71
CA ARG A 36 14.14 5.54 -2.90
C ARG A 36 13.17 5.65 -4.07
N THR A 37 12.51 6.80 -4.15
CA THR A 37 11.70 7.17 -5.30
C THR A 37 12.62 7.25 -6.50
N ALA A 38 12.42 6.35 -7.46
CA ALA A 38 13.10 6.41 -8.74
C ALA A 38 12.21 7.13 -9.74
N THR A 39 12.82 7.81 -10.71
CA THR A 39 12.09 8.36 -11.85
C THR A 39 11.78 7.24 -12.83
N TYR A 40 10.54 7.15 -13.27
CA TYR A 40 10.08 6.20 -14.27
C TYR A 40 9.53 6.96 -15.47
N VAL A 41 9.93 6.53 -16.66
CA VAL A 41 9.32 6.95 -17.91
C VAL A 41 8.16 6.02 -18.20
N TRP A 42 7.01 6.59 -18.51
CA TRP A 42 5.80 5.83 -18.78
C TRP A 42 5.11 6.30 -20.06
N GLU A 43 4.44 5.37 -20.71
CA GLU A 43 3.53 5.57 -21.83
C GLU A 43 2.21 4.91 -21.47
N GLY A 44 1.11 5.61 -21.70
CA GLY A 44 -0.23 5.11 -21.46
C GLY A 44 -1.27 5.78 -22.34
N VAL A 45 -2.52 5.38 -22.18
CA VAL A 45 -3.67 5.95 -22.89
C VAL A 45 -4.56 6.62 -21.87
N ASN A 46 -4.87 7.90 -22.06
CA ASN A 46 -5.81 8.60 -21.17
C ASN A 46 -7.26 8.13 -21.43
N LYS A 47 -8.21 8.54 -20.58
CA LYS A 47 -9.65 8.27 -20.79
C LYS A 47 -10.21 8.75 -22.14
N GLN A 48 -9.53 9.69 -22.80
CA GLN A 48 -9.92 10.20 -24.13
C GLN A 48 -9.36 9.37 -25.28
N GLY A 49 -8.68 8.25 -25.01
CA GLY A 49 -8.06 7.41 -26.04
C GLY A 49 -6.75 7.96 -26.61
N LYS A 50 -6.21 9.06 -26.07
CA LYS A 50 -4.95 9.65 -26.52
C LYS A 50 -3.77 8.99 -25.84
N LYS A 51 -2.76 8.62 -26.63
CA LYS A 51 -1.46 8.16 -26.11
C LYS A 51 -0.75 9.33 -25.45
N VAL A 52 -0.47 9.17 -24.16
CA VAL A 52 0.23 10.12 -23.32
C VAL A 52 1.51 9.47 -22.82
N LYS A 53 2.61 10.22 -22.89
CA LYS A 53 3.91 9.80 -22.38
C LYS A 53 4.41 10.85 -21.41
N GLY A 54 5.13 10.42 -20.39
CA GLY A 54 5.64 11.30 -19.36
C GLY A 54 6.63 10.60 -18.46
N GLU A 55 7.11 11.36 -17.48
CA GLU A 55 8.04 10.87 -16.47
C GLU A 55 7.42 11.15 -15.10
N SER A 56 7.50 10.22 -14.17
CA SER A 56 7.04 10.45 -12.80
C SER A 56 7.86 9.64 -11.81
N GLN A 57 7.97 10.17 -10.59
CA GLN A 57 8.72 9.53 -9.52
C GLN A 57 7.80 8.59 -8.75
N ALA A 58 8.26 7.37 -8.51
CA ALA A 58 7.49 6.39 -7.74
C ALA A 58 8.42 5.53 -6.89
N GLN A 59 7.87 4.92 -5.84
CA GLN A 59 8.58 3.93 -5.03
C GLN A 59 8.88 2.64 -5.81
N GLY A 60 8.15 2.38 -6.91
CA GLY A 60 8.30 1.21 -7.76
C GLY A 60 7.39 1.29 -8.99
N GLU A 61 7.58 0.39 -9.95
CA GLU A 61 6.72 0.32 -11.16
C GLU A 61 5.25 0.06 -10.81
N ALA A 62 5.00 -0.78 -9.80
CA ALA A 62 3.64 -1.05 -9.32
C ALA A 62 2.96 0.22 -8.78
N HIS A 63 3.70 1.03 -8.01
CA HIS A 63 3.21 2.28 -7.46
C HIS A 63 2.92 3.31 -8.57
N LEU A 64 3.82 3.43 -9.55
CA LEU A 64 3.60 4.28 -10.72
C LEU A 64 2.35 3.85 -11.51
N LYS A 65 2.21 2.54 -11.79
CA LYS A 65 1.04 2.01 -12.52
C LYS A 65 -0.27 2.30 -11.77
N ALA A 66 -0.27 2.23 -10.44
CA ALA A 66 -1.42 2.59 -9.62
C ALA A 66 -1.74 4.09 -9.72
N GLU A 67 -0.72 4.95 -9.61
CA GLU A 67 -0.86 6.40 -9.80
C GLU A 67 -1.44 6.75 -11.18
N LEU A 68 -0.95 6.13 -12.26
CA LEU A 68 -1.46 6.36 -13.60
C LEU A 68 -2.93 5.97 -13.73
N ARG A 69 -3.33 4.80 -13.20
CA ARG A 69 -4.74 4.39 -13.19
C ARG A 69 -5.61 5.34 -12.39
N ARG A 70 -5.14 5.82 -11.24
CA ARG A 70 -5.84 6.82 -10.42
C ARG A 70 -6.05 8.13 -11.18
N LYS A 71 -5.08 8.54 -12.00
CA LYS A 71 -5.18 9.71 -12.89
C LYS A 71 -6.03 9.46 -14.15
N GLY A 72 -6.57 8.26 -14.34
CA GLY A 72 -7.33 7.90 -15.55
C GLY A 72 -6.45 7.64 -16.77
N ILE A 73 -5.20 7.22 -16.56
CA ILE A 73 -4.26 6.82 -17.60
C ILE A 73 -4.02 5.31 -17.49
N ASN A 74 -4.29 4.57 -18.57
CA ASN A 74 -3.99 3.15 -18.67
C ASN A 74 -2.52 2.96 -19.06
N PRO A 75 -1.64 2.46 -18.18
CA PRO A 75 -0.23 2.29 -18.48
C PRO A 75 -0.03 1.17 -19.50
N LEU A 76 0.56 1.49 -20.66
CA LEU A 76 0.98 0.54 -21.69
C LEU A 76 2.41 0.06 -21.44
N LYS A 77 3.31 1.00 -21.13
CA LYS A 77 4.73 0.74 -20.93
C LYS A 77 5.25 1.58 -19.77
N VAL A 78 5.96 0.95 -18.85
CA VAL A 78 6.64 1.61 -17.75
C VAL A 78 8.08 1.13 -17.77
N LYS A 79 9.03 2.07 -17.69
CA LYS A 79 10.45 1.79 -17.61
C LYS A 79 11.05 2.67 -16.53
N LYS A 80 11.85 2.06 -15.64
CA LYS A 80 12.68 2.81 -14.71
C LYS A 80 13.68 3.63 -15.51
N LYS A 81 13.71 4.94 -15.30
CA LYS A 81 14.80 5.78 -15.78
C LYS A 81 15.99 5.45 -14.91
N SER A 82 16.85 4.54 -15.39
CA SER A 82 18.11 4.25 -14.72
C SER A 82 18.86 5.57 -14.58
N LYS A 83 19.31 5.88 -13.36
CA LYS A 83 20.29 6.95 -13.13
C LYS A 83 21.45 6.64 -14.07
N PRO A 84 21.82 7.53 -15.02
CA PRO A 84 22.93 7.24 -15.92
C PRO A 84 24.15 6.96 -15.04
N LEU A 85 24.65 5.72 -15.09
CA LEU A 85 25.83 5.28 -14.35
C LEU A 85 27.13 5.88 -14.93
N LEU A 86 27.01 6.71 -15.97
CA LEU A 86 28.08 7.13 -16.86
C LEU A 86 28.34 8.65 -16.79
N SER A 87 28.20 9.26 -15.61
CA SER A 87 28.77 10.58 -15.36
C SER A 87 30.00 10.41 -14.50
N ARG A 88 31.13 10.08 -15.16
CA ARG A 88 32.46 10.25 -14.62
C ARG A 88 33.07 11.53 -15.17
#